data_AF-A0A942RYR0-F1
#
_entry.id   AF-A0A942RYR0-F1
#
_cell.length_a   1.000
_cell.length_b   1.000
_cell.length_c   1.000
_cell.angle_alpha   90.00
_cell.angle_beta   90.00
_cell.angle_gamma   90.00
#
_symmetry.space_group_name_H-M   'P 1'
#
loop_
_entity.id
_entity.type
_entity.pdbx_description
1 polymer ?
#
loop_
_entity_poly.entity_id
_entity_poly.type
_entity_poly.pdbx_seq_one_letter_code
_entity_poly.pdbx_strand_id
1 'polypeptide(L)' 'MEQNIKLIWDFRGPAAAKTAEHHAIHLGEFVTKEGKNYEVGHAVISEMHAIAYLIVPKAEMIAMRDALRPHRGELVEIKT' A
#
# COMPACT_ATOMS: atom_id res chain seq x y z
N MET A 1 -17.01 -14.10 0.25
CA MET A 1 -15.61 -13.79 -0.13
C MET A 1 -15.26 -12.47 0.50
N GLU A 2 -14.19 -12.43 1.28
CA GLU A 2 -13.72 -11.18 1.89
C GLU A 2 -13.07 -10.33 0.80
N GLN A 3 -13.58 -9.10 0.63
CA GLN A 3 -13.03 -8.14 -0.31
C GLN A 3 -11.82 -7.47 0.33
N ASN A 4 -10.73 -7.37 -0.42
CA ASN A 4 -9.54 -6.63 0.00
C ASN A 4 -9.44 -5.32 -0.78
N ILE A 5 -8.92 -4.30 -0.10
CA ILE A 5 -8.62 -3.00 -0.68
C ILE A 5 -7.11 -2.79 -0.64
N LYS A 6 -6.53 -2.42 -1.78
CA LYS A 6 -5.15 -1.98 -1.89
C LYS A 6 -5.10 -0.47 -1.66
N LEU A 7 -4.52 -0.04 -0.56
CA LEU A 7 -4.20 1.35 -0.27
C LEU A 7 -2.86 1.69 -0.92
N ILE A 8 -2.78 2.81 -1.63
CA ILE A 8 -1.67 3.13 -2.54
C ILE A 8 -1.12 4.52 -2.27
N TRP A 9 0.21 4.63 -2.25
CA TRP A 9 0.97 5.87 -2.25
C TRP A 9 1.77 5.98 -3.55
N ASP A 10 1.47 7.00 -4.34
CA ASP A 10 2.22 7.34 -5.55
C ASP A 10 3.41 8.26 -5.28
N PHE A 11 4.55 7.86 -5.81
CA PHE A 11 5.76 8.66 -5.83
C PHE A 11 6.14 8.95 -7.29
N ARG A 12 6.47 10.21 -7.58
CA ARG A 12 6.81 10.67 -8.93
C ARG A 12 8.20 11.32 -8.94
N GLY A 13 8.90 11.19 -10.04
CA GLY A 13 10.24 11.74 -10.24
C GLY A 13 11.36 10.70 -10.19
N PRO A 14 12.62 11.12 -10.37
CA PRO A 14 13.76 10.22 -10.59
C PRO A 14 14.10 9.37 -9.36
N ALA A 15 13.65 9.78 -8.17
CA ALA A 15 13.84 9.04 -6.93
C ALA A 15 12.64 8.15 -6.56
N ALA A 16 11.57 8.12 -7.38
CA ALA A 16 10.30 7.49 -7.03
C ALA A 16 10.45 6.03 -6.58
N ALA A 17 11.25 5.24 -7.32
CA ALA A 17 11.48 3.83 -7.00
C ALA A 17 12.04 3.63 -5.58
N LYS A 18 13.11 4.36 -5.23
CA LYS A 18 13.73 4.29 -3.90
C LYS A 18 12.81 4.80 -2.80
N THR A 19 12.03 5.85 -3.07
CA THR A 19 11.04 6.35 -2.10
C THR A 19 9.94 5.33 -1.85
N ALA A 20 9.42 4.69 -2.90
CA ALA A 20 8.40 3.66 -2.79
C ALA A 20 8.90 2.44 -2.00
N GLU A 21 10.13 1.97 -2.29
CA GLU A 21 10.77 0.87 -1.56
C GLU A 21 10.91 1.19 -0.06
N HIS A 22 11.46 2.36 0.27
CA HIS A 22 11.63 2.77 1.67
C HIS A 22 10.28 2.94 2.38
N HIS A 23 9.28 3.49 1.70
CA HIS A 23 7.95 3.65 2.28
C HIS A 23 7.28 2.29 2.56
N ALA A 24 7.47 1.29 1.69
CA ALA A 24 6.96 -0.07 1.92
C ALA A 24 7.60 -0.72 3.16
N ILE A 25 8.88 -0.45 3.45
CA ILE A 25 9.52 -0.93 4.70
C ILE A 25 8.78 -0.36 5.92
N HIS A 26 8.53 0.95 5.95
CA HIS A 26 7.79 1.59 7.06
C HIS A 26 6.36 1.08 7.21
N LEU A 27 5.67 0.78 6.10
CA LEU A 27 4.36 0.13 6.16
C LEU A 27 4.45 -1.27 6.78
N GLY A 28 5.49 -2.04 6.45
CA GLY A 28 5.74 -3.35 7.06
C GLY A 28 6.03 -3.28 8.57
N GLU A 29 6.80 -2.28 9.00
CA GLU A 29 7.06 -2.01 10.41
C GLU A 29 5.77 -1.64 11.16
N PHE A 30 4.93 -0.79 10.56
CA PHE A 30 3.63 -0.41 11.09
C PHE A 30 2.71 -1.63 11.26
N VAL A 31 2.57 -2.45 10.22
CA VAL A 31 1.74 -3.66 10.23
C VAL A 31 2.20 -4.63 11.33
N THR A 32 3.51 -4.82 11.45
CA THR A 32 4.11 -5.65 12.51
C THR A 32 3.80 -5.12 13.90
N LYS A 33 3.92 -3.80 14.10
CA LYS A 33 3.63 -3.13 15.38
C LYS A 33 2.16 -3.25 15.79
N GLU A 34 1.25 -3.19 14.82
CA GLU A 34 -0.20 -3.35 15.03
C GLU A 34 -0.62 -4.82 15.21
N GLY A 35 0.32 -5.77 15.14
CA GLY A 35 0.03 -7.21 15.24
C GLY A 35 -0.82 -7.72 14.09
N LYS A 36 -0.79 -7.05 12.94
CA LYS A 36 -1.52 -7.40 11.72
C LYS A 36 -0.64 -8.22 10.79
N ASN A 37 -1.26 -8.97 9.89
CA ASN A 37 -0.56 -9.73 8.85
C ASN A 37 -1.10 -9.34 7.47
N TYR A 38 -0.89 -8.07 7.11
CA TYR A 38 -1.32 -7.52 5.83
C TYR A 38 -0.20 -7.60 4.80
N GLU A 39 -0.58 -7.75 3.53
CA GLU A 39 0.40 -7.72 2.44
C GLU A 39 0.86 -6.27 2.20
N VAL A 40 2.17 -6.07 2.18
CA VAL A 40 2.82 -4.78 1.93
C VAL A 40 3.78 -4.96 0.76
N GLY A 41 3.89 -3.96 -0.10
CA GLY A 41 4.86 -4.00 -1.18
C GLY A 41 5.08 -2.66 -1.85
N HIS A 42 5.93 -2.68 -2.88
CA HIS A 42 6.12 -1.56 -3.78
C HIS A 42 6.20 -2.08 -5.21
N ALA A 43 5.93 -1.22 -6.17
CA ALA A 43 6.06 -1.52 -7.59
C ALA A 43 6.56 -0.29 -8.35
N VAL A 44 7.52 -0.50 -9.24
CA VAL A 44 7.97 0.52 -10.19
C VAL A 44 7.07 0.44 -11.42
N ILE A 45 6.32 1.50 -11.69
CA ILE A 45 5.41 1.58 -12.84
C ILE A 45 6.15 2.10 -14.07
N SER A 46 7.04 3.07 -13.87
CA SER A 46 7.98 3.58 -14.87
C SER A 46 9.20 4.21 -14.19
N GLU A 47 10.19 4.65 -14.96
CA GLU A 47 11.39 5.34 -14.44
C GLU A 47 11.05 6.55 -13.55
N MET A 48 9.93 7.22 -13.83
CA MET A 48 9.49 8.43 -13.15
C MET A 48 8.27 8.23 -12.23
N HIS A 49 7.84 6.99 -12.02
CA HIS A 49 6.66 6.68 -11.20
C HIS A 49 6.79 5.31 -10.54
N ALA A 50 6.69 5.30 -9.22
CA ALA A 50 6.59 4.09 -8.43
C ALA A 50 5.49 4.24 -7.38
N ILE A 51 5.02 3.11 -6.88
CA ILE A 51 4.00 3.06 -5.84
C ILE A 51 4.48 2.21 -4.67
N ALA A 52 4.09 2.58 -3.46
CA ALA A 52 4.02 1.67 -2.32
C ALA A 52 2.56 1.31 -2.06
N TYR A 53 2.29 0.13 -1.53
CA TYR A 53 0.93 -0.30 -1.24
C TYR A 53 0.84 -1.19 -0.01
N LEU A 54 -0.36 -1.18 0.58
CA LEU A 54 -0.79 -2.03 1.69
C LEU A 54 -2.15 -2.62 1.32
N ILE A 55 -2.29 -3.95 1.38
CA ILE A 55 -3.56 -4.64 1.13
C ILE A 55 -4.22 -4.98 2.45
N VAL A 56 -5.43 -4.47 2.66
CA VAL A 56 -6.19 -4.65 3.90
C VAL A 56 -7.57 -5.22 3.62
N PRO A 57 -8.19 -5.93 4.60
CA PRO A 57 -9.60 -6.27 4.52
C PRO A 57 -10.46 -5.01 4.36
N LYS A 58 -11.48 -5.06 3.51
CA LYS A 58 -12.37 -3.91 3.27
C LYS A 58 -13.02 -3.37 4.55
N ALA A 59 -13.26 -4.25 5.54
CA ALA A 59 -13.78 -3.87 6.86
C ALA A 59 -12.84 -2.92 7.64
N GLU A 60 -11.53 -3.04 7.44
CA GLU A 60 -10.51 -2.23 8.14
C GLU A 60 -10.03 -1.03 7.30
N MET A 61 -10.49 -0.93 6.06
CA MET A 61 -10.05 0.08 5.10
C MET A 61 -10.20 1.52 5.62
N ILE A 62 -11.33 1.84 6.25
CA ILE A 62 -11.59 3.20 6.75
C ILE A 62 -10.61 3.58 7.86
N ALA A 63 -10.39 2.67 8.82
CA ALA A 63 -9.45 2.91 9.93
C ALA A 63 -8.01 3.09 9.41
N MET A 64 -7.58 2.22 8.49
CA MET A 64 -6.24 2.28 7.90
C MET A 64 -6.06 3.52 7.02
N ARG A 65 -7.07 3.93 6.25
CA ARG A 65 -7.07 5.16 5.46
C ARG A 65 -6.89 6.38 6.35
N ASP A 66 -7.65 6.48 7.44
CA ASP A 66 -7.63 7.66 8.30
C ASP A 66 -6.31 7.79 9.07
N ALA A 67 -5.72 6.65 9.45
CA ALA A 67 -4.42 6.59 10.12
C ALA A 67 -3.23 6.88 9.16
N LEU A 68 -3.22 6.27 7.98
CA LEU A 68 -2.04 6.24 7.10
C LEU A 68 -2.11 7.23 5.93
N ARG A 69 -3.31 7.75 5.61
CA ARG A 69 -3.57 8.75 4.57
C ARG A 69 -2.96 8.40 3.20
N PRO A 70 -3.35 7.26 2.59
CA PRO A 70 -2.95 6.91 1.22
C PRO A 70 -3.49 7.91 0.20
N HIS A 71 -2.88 7.96 -0.98
CA HIS A 71 -3.34 8.81 -2.08
C HIS A 71 -4.60 8.25 -2.73
N ARG A 72 -4.71 6.92 -2.87
CA ARG A 72 -5.91 6.24 -3.39
C ARG A 72 -6.08 4.84 -2.81
N GLY A 73 -7.26 4.27 -3.02
CA GLY A 73 -7.56 2.87 -2.73
C GLY A 73 -8.17 2.17 -3.95
N GLU A 74 -7.78 0.94 -4.21
CA GLU A 74 -8.26 0.11 -5.32
C GLU A 74 -8.82 -1.22 -4.81
N LEU A 75 -9.88 -1.72 -5.42
CA LEU A 75 -10.37 -3.07 -5.14
C LEU A 75 -9.34 -4.09 -5.64
N VAL A 76 -8.98 -5.06 -4.79
CA VAL A 76 -8.16 -6.18 -5.24
C VAL A 76 -9.05 -7.14 -6.03
N GLU A 77 -8.87 -7.16 -7.34
CA GLU A 77 -9.53 -8.15 -8.19
C GLU A 77 -8.86 -9.51 -8.00
N ILE A 78 -9.64 -10.48 -7.51
CA ILE A 78 -9.23 -11.89 -7.57
C ILE A 78 -9.45 -12.34 -9.01
N LYS A 79 -8.38 -12.41 -9.80
CA LYS A 79 -8.43 -13.11 -11.08
C LYS A 79 -8.72 -14.59 -10.77
N THR A 80 -9.95 -14.99 -11.05
CA THR A 80 -10.42 -16.38 -10.95
C THR A 80 -10.04 -17.12 -12.23
#